data_AF-A0A3V9PWF2-F1
#
_entry.id   AF-A0A3V9PWF2-F1
#
_cell.length_a   1.000
_cell.length_b   1.000
_cell.length_c   1.000
_cell.angle_alpha   90.00
_cell.angle_beta   90.00
_cell.angle_gamma   90.00
#
_symmetry.space_group_name_H-M   'P 1'
#
loop_
_entity.id
_entity.type
_entity.pdbx_description
1 polymer ?
#
loop_
_entity_poly.entity_id
_entity_poly.type
_entity_poly.pdbx_seq_one_letter_code
_entity_poly.pdbx_strand_id
1 'polypeptide(L)'
;MSSFDYLKTAIKQQGCTLQQVADASGMTKGYLSQLLNAKIKSPSAQKLEALHRFLGLEFPRRQKNIGVVFGKFYPLHTGHIYLIQRACSQVDELHIIMGYDDTRDRGLFEDSAMSQQPTVSDRLRWLLQTFKYQKNIRIHAFNEEGMEPYPHGWDVWSNGIKAFMAEKGIQPSWIYTSEEADAPQYLEHLGIETVLVDPERTFMNISGAQIRENPFRYWEYIPTEVKPFFVRTVAILGGESSGKSTLVNKLANIFNTTSAWEYGRDYVFSHLGGDEMALQYSDYDKIALGHAQYIDFAVKYANKVAFIDTDFVTTQAFCKKYEGREHPFVQALIDEYRFDLVILLENNTPWVADGLRSLGSSVDRKAFQNLLVEMLKENNIEFVHVKEADYDGRFLRCVELVKEMMGEQG
;
A
#
# COMPACT_ATOMS: atom_id res chain seq x y z
N MET A 1 -35.66 -21.68 3.40
CA MET A 1 -35.50 -20.87 4.63
C MET A 1 -36.82 -20.20 4.94
N SER A 2 -37.26 -20.18 6.21
CA SER A 2 -38.49 -19.47 6.58
C SER A 2 -38.28 -17.96 6.43
N SER A 3 -39.34 -17.21 6.13
CA SER A 3 -39.27 -15.76 5.94
C SER A 3 -38.74 -15.00 7.18
N PHE A 4 -38.70 -15.65 8.35
CA PHE A 4 -38.32 -15.04 9.64
C PHE A 4 -37.05 -15.64 10.28
N ASP A 5 -36.29 -16.48 9.57
CA ASP A 5 -35.06 -17.08 10.13
C ASP A 5 -34.00 -16.04 10.50
N TYR A 6 -33.94 -14.91 9.78
CA TYR A 6 -33.06 -13.78 10.11
C TYR A 6 -33.33 -13.17 11.49
N LEU A 7 -34.59 -13.15 11.96
CA LEU A 7 -34.94 -12.64 13.28
C LEU A 7 -34.38 -13.58 14.36
N LYS A 8 -34.39 -14.90 14.12
CA LYS A 8 -33.76 -15.87 15.04
C LYS A 8 -32.27 -15.62 15.15
N THR A 9 -31.60 -15.39 14.01
CA THR A 9 -30.16 -15.07 13.98
C THR A 9 -29.86 -13.78 14.72
N ALA A 10 -30.62 -12.71 14.48
CA ALA A 10 -30.42 -11.41 15.15
C ALA A 10 -30.65 -11.50 16.67
N ILE A 11 -31.70 -12.20 17.12
CA ILE A 11 -31.96 -12.45 18.55
C ILE A 11 -30.79 -13.21 19.19
N LYS A 12 -30.26 -14.22 18.50
CA LYS A 12 -29.10 -15.00 18.98
C LYS A 12 -27.83 -14.15 19.05
N GLN A 13 -27.59 -13.28 18.07
CA GLN A 13 -26.42 -12.39 18.04
C GLN A 13 -26.43 -11.34 19.14
N GLN A 14 -27.60 -10.79 19.50
CA GLN A 14 -27.73 -9.86 20.63
C GLN A 14 -27.73 -10.56 22.00
N GLY A 15 -27.74 -11.89 22.06
CA GLY A 15 -27.76 -12.64 23.32
C GLY A 15 -29.03 -12.46 24.15
N CYS A 16 -30.13 -11.99 23.55
CA CYS A 16 -31.38 -11.73 24.26
C CYS A 16 -32.25 -12.99 24.36
N THR A 17 -32.97 -13.12 25.48
CA THR A 17 -33.99 -14.16 25.62
C THR A 17 -35.25 -13.81 24.82
N LEU A 18 -36.00 -14.83 24.39
CA LEU A 18 -37.30 -14.65 23.73
C LEU A 18 -38.29 -13.80 24.54
N GLN A 19 -38.19 -13.81 25.88
CA GLN A 19 -39.05 -13.01 26.75
C GLN A 19 -38.68 -11.53 26.66
N GLN A 20 -37.39 -11.19 26.79
CA GLN A 20 -36.90 -9.81 26.69
C GLN A 20 -37.25 -9.16 25.34
N VAL A 21 -37.08 -9.91 24.25
CA VAL A 21 -37.42 -9.44 22.89
C VAL A 21 -38.93 -9.20 22.77
N ALA A 22 -39.75 -10.09 23.31
CA ALA A 22 -41.20 -9.98 23.26
C ALA A 22 -41.70 -8.74 24.04
N ASP A 23 -41.20 -8.55 25.26
CA ASP A 23 -41.55 -7.42 26.13
C ASP A 23 -41.13 -6.08 25.49
N ALA A 24 -39.89 -5.99 24.99
CA ALA A 24 -39.39 -4.78 24.36
C ALA A 24 -40.09 -4.44 23.02
N SER A 25 -40.63 -5.45 22.34
CA SER A 25 -41.35 -5.28 21.06
C SER A 25 -42.88 -5.19 21.23
N GLY A 26 -43.38 -5.10 22.47
CA GLY A 26 -44.82 -4.97 22.76
C GLY A 26 -45.67 -6.16 22.33
N MET A 27 -45.13 -7.39 22.41
CA MET A 27 -45.84 -8.61 22.02
C MET A 27 -45.66 -9.73 23.05
N THR A 28 -46.55 -10.73 23.03
CA THR A 28 -46.39 -11.89 23.92
C THR A 28 -45.31 -12.84 23.41
N LYS A 29 -44.63 -13.54 24.32
CA LYS A 29 -43.66 -14.60 23.97
C LYS A 29 -44.27 -15.66 23.03
N GLY A 30 -45.55 -15.99 23.23
CA GLY A 30 -46.28 -16.90 22.35
C GLY A 30 -46.44 -16.38 20.93
N TYR A 31 -46.80 -15.10 20.77
CA TYR A 31 -46.90 -14.45 19.47
C TYR A 31 -45.54 -14.40 18.75
N LEU A 32 -44.47 -14.00 19.45
CA LEU A 32 -43.12 -13.98 18.89
C LEU A 32 -42.67 -15.38 18.46
N SER A 33 -42.93 -16.42 19.26
CA SER A 33 -42.62 -17.81 18.89
C SER A 33 -43.38 -18.29 17.65
N GLN A 34 -44.65 -17.94 17.51
CA GLN A 34 -45.43 -18.26 16.32
C GLN A 34 -44.95 -17.50 15.08
N LEU A 35 -44.55 -16.23 15.24
CA LEU A 35 -43.97 -15.40 14.18
C LEU A 35 -42.67 -16.03 13.64
N LEU A 36 -41.73 -16.35 14.52
CA LEU A 36 -40.43 -16.93 14.17
C LEU A 36 -40.55 -18.29 13.48
N ASN A 37 -41.62 -19.04 13.78
CA ASN A 37 -41.92 -20.33 13.16
C ASN A 37 -42.83 -20.21 11.92
N ALA A 38 -43.01 -18.99 11.37
CA ALA A 38 -43.83 -18.72 10.20
C ALA A 38 -45.29 -19.22 10.31
N LYS A 39 -45.83 -19.32 11.54
CA LYS A 39 -47.23 -19.74 11.79
C LYS A 39 -48.23 -18.58 11.66
N ILE A 40 -47.75 -17.35 11.61
CA ILE A 40 -48.58 -16.14 11.46
C ILE A 40 -48.57 -15.72 9.98
N LYS A 41 -49.73 -15.82 9.32
CA LYS A 41 -49.86 -15.49 7.88
C LYS A 41 -49.77 -14.00 7.57
N SER A 42 -50.25 -13.14 8.49
CA SER A 42 -50.29 -11.68 8.32
C SER A 42 -49.88 -10.98 9.62
N PRO A 43 -48.57 -10.87 9.89
CA PRO A 43 -48.08 -10.19 11.08
C PRO A 43 -48.34 -8.69 11.04
N SER A 44 -48.55 -8.07 12.21
CA SER A 44 -48.77 -6.63 12.31
C SER A 44 -47.50 -5.87 11.94
N ALA A 45 -47.62 -4.89 11.03
CA ALA A 45 -46.51 -4.02 10.63
C ALA A 45 -45.90 -3.26 11.80
N GLN A 46 -46.73 -2.75 12.74
CA GLN A 46 -46.25 -2.08 13.95
C GLN A 46 -45.43 -3.01 14.85
N LYS A 47 -45.87 -4.26 15.01
CA LYS A 47 -45.14 -5.26 15.82
C LYS A 47 -43.83 -5.68 15.15
N LEU A 48 -43.82 -5.79 13.83
CA LEU A 48 -42.59 -6.04 13.08
C LEU A 48 -41.62 -4.87 13.16
N GLU A 49 -42.10 -3.63 13.00
CA GLU A 49 -41.26 -2.43 13.13
C GLU A 49 -40.63 -2.32 14.53
N ALA A 50 -41.41 -2.54 15.59
CA ALA A 50 -40.91 -2.55 16.97
C ALA A 50 -39.83 -3.61 17.18
N LEU A 51 -40.03 -4.81 16.62
CA LEU A 51 -39.06 -5.90 16.68
C LEU A 51 -37.76 -5.56 15.92
N HIS A 52 -37.86 -4.97 14.74
CA HIS A 52 -36.70 -4.55 13.95
C HIS A 52 -35.94 -3.44 14.67
N ARG A 53 -36.64 -2.45 15.24
CA ARG A 53 -36.04 -1.36 16.02
C ARG A 53 -35.28 -1.88 17.24
N PHE A 54 -35.85 -2.83 17.98
CA PHE A 54 -35.17 -3.45 19.12
C PHE A 54 -33.93 -4.25 18.70
N LEU A 55 -34.03 -4.99 17.60
CA LEU A 55 -32.93 -5.81 17.08
C LEU A 55 -31.89 -5.01 16.26
N GLY A 56 -32.07 -3.70 16.09
CA GLY A 56 -31.19 -2.86 15.26
C GLY A 56 -31.23 -3.20 13.77
N LEU A 57 -32.36 -3.71 13.28
CA LEU A 57 -32.58 -4.10 11.89
C LEU A 57 -33.34 -3.00 11.13
N GLU A 58 -33.08 -2.86 9.83
CA GLU A 58 -33.83 -1.96 8.95
C GLU A 58 -35.28 -2.44 8.74
N PHE A 59 -36.24 -1.51 8.77
CA PHE A 59 -37.66 -1.79 8.47
C PHE A 59 -38.23 -0.72 7.52
N PRO A 60 -38.95 -1.11 6.43
CA PRO A 60 -39.19 -2.48 6.00
C PRO A 60 -37.90 -3.15 5.51
N ARG A 61 -37.74 -4.44 5.80
CA ARG A 61 -36.56 -5.19 5.37
C ARG A 61 -36.51 -5.22 3.84
N ARG A 62 -35.51 -4.55 3.26
CA ARG A 62 -35.18 -4.70 1.85
C ARG A 62 -34.24 -5.88 1.71
N GLN A 63 -34.53 -6.76 0.75
CA GLN A 63 -33.57 -7.77 0.35
C GLN A 63 -32.44 -7.02 -0.37
N LYS A 64 -31.24 -7.03 0.21
CA LYS A 64 -30.09 -6.37 -0.38
C LYS A 64 -29.71 -7.07 -1.67
N ASN A 65 -29.52 -6.31 -2.74
CA ASN A 65 -28.82 -6.76 -3.92
C ASN A 65 -27.32 -6.84 -3.59
N ILE A 66 -26.74 -8.04 -3.63
CA ILE A 66 -25.34 -8.27 -3.25
C ILE A 66 -24.52 -8.62 -4.49
N GLY A 67 -23.42 -7.90 -4.71
CA GLY A 67 -22.45 -8.21 -5.76
C GLY A 67 -21.18 -8.83 -5.19
N VAL A 68 -20.48 -9.63 -6.00
CA VAL A 68 -19.13 -10.12 -5.69
C VAL A 68 -18.17 -9.81 -6.84
N VAL A 69 -16.92 -9.45 -6.49
CA VAL A 69 -15.77 -9.35 -7.40
C VAL A 69 -14.65 -10.22 -6.85
N PHE A 70 -14.05 -11.04 -7.72
CA PHE A 70 -12.86 -11.82 -7.40
C PHE A 70 -11.63 -11.17 -8.03
N GLY A 71 -10.47 -11.30 -7.38
CA GLY A 71 -9.22 -10.83 -7.98
C GLY A 71 -7.99 -11.15 -7.15
N LYS A 72 -6.83 -11.26 -7.82
CA LYS A 72 -5.53 -11.41 -7.15
C LYS A 72 -4.97 -10.06 -6.66
N PHE A 73 -5.36 -8.99 -7.36
CA PHE A 73 -4.89 -7.60 -7.14
C PHE A 73 -3.37 -7.49 -6.98
N TYR A 74 -2.64 -8.12 -7.90
CA TYR A 74 -1.18 -8.22 -7.89
C TYR A 74 -0.58 -7.59 -9.17
N PRO A 75 -0.50 -6.25 -9.29
CA PRO A 75 -1.02 -5.27 -8.34
C PRO A 75 -2.48 -4.88 -8.59
N LEU A 76 -3.05 -4.10 -7.65
CA LEU A 76 -4.25 -3.32 -7.92
C LEU A 76 -3.95 -2.25 -8.99
N HIS A 77 -4.88 -2.03 -9.92
CA HIS A 77 -4.72 -1.06 -11.02
C HIS A 77 -6.04 -0.39 -11.38
N THR A 78 -6.00 0.69 -12.16
CA THR A 78 -7.20 1.48 -12.51
C THR A 78 -8.28 0.68 -13.25
N GLY A 79 -7.91 -0.35 -14.03
CA GLY A 79 -8.88 -1.32 -14.58
C GLY A 79 -9.71 -2.04 -13.50
N HIS A 80 -9.07 -2.58 -12.45
CA HIS A 80 -9.78 -3.15 -11.31
C HIS A 80 -10.63 -2.09 -10.59
N ILE A 81 -10.11 -0.88 -10.43
CA ILE A 81 -10.85 0.23 -9.80
C ILE A 81 -12.12 0.54 -10.60
N TYR A 82 -12.01 0.61 -11.93
CA TYR A 82 -13.15 0.84 -12.80
C TYR A 82 -14.22 -0.26 -12.67
N LEU A 83 -13.81 -1.54 -12.72
CA LEU A 83 -14.70 -2.69 -12.48
C LEU A 83 -15.42 -2.57 -11.14
N ILE A 84 -14.68 -2.32 -10.06
CA ILE A 84 -15.23 -2.26 -8.70
C ILE A 84 -16.17 -1.06 -8.53
N GLN A 85 -15.83 0.12 -9.06
CA GLN A 85 -16.70 1.31 -8.98
C GLN A 85 -17.99 1.11 -9.77
N ARG A 86 -17.91 0.47 -10.95
CA ARG A 86 -19.09 0.10 -11.74
C ARG A 86 -19.95 -0.89 -10.95
N ALA A 87 -19.37 -1.92 -10.37
CA ALA A 87 -20.09 -2.93 -9.59
C ALA A 87 -20.76 -2.32 -8.34
N CYS A 88 -20.04 -1.52 -7.55
CA CYS A 88 -20.56 -0.98 -6.29
C CYS A 88 -21.71 0.01 -6.48
N SER A 89 -21.85 0.59 -7.68
CA SER A 89 -22.97 1.48 -8.04
C SER A 89 -24.26 0.75 -8.42
N GLN A 90 -24.19 -0.56 -8.65
CA GLN A 90 -25.30 -1.40 -9.13
C GLN A 90 -25.89 -2.30 -8.03
N VAL A 91 -25.28 -2.33 -6.84
CA VAL A 91 -25.64 -3.21 -5.73
C VAL A 91 -25.71 -2.46 -4.40
N ASP A 92 -26.51 -2.96 -3.47
CA ASP A 92 -26.61 -2.39 -2.12
C ASP A 92 -25.36 -2.71 -1.28
N GLU A 93 -24.71 -3.84 -1.56
CA GLU A 93 -23.48 -4.29 -0.90
C GLU A 93 -22.60 -5.05 -1.89
N LEU A 94 -21.31 -4.69 -1.95
CA LEU A 94 -20.32 -5.33 -2.82
C LEU A 94 -19.25 -6.02 -1.97
N HIS A 95 -19.00 -7.29 -2.24
CA HIS A 95 -17.94 -8.06 -1.61
C HIS A 95 -16.77 -8.25 -2.59
N ILE A 96 -15.59 -7.77 -2.21
CA ILE A 96 -14.35 -8.01 -2.94
C ILE A 96 -13.65 -9.18 -2.24
N ILE A 97 -13.42 -10.27 -2.95
CA ILE A 97 -12.73 -11.45 -2.45
C ILE A 97 -11.36 -11.51 -3.13
N MET A 98 -10.33 -11.20 -2.36
CA MET A 98 -8.95 -11.22 -2.80
C MET A 98 -8.33 -12.59 -2.59
N GLY A 99 -8.04 -13.30 -3.68
CA GLY A 99 -7.33 -14.57 -3.66
C GLY A 99 -5.83 -14.36 -3.44
N TYR A 100 -5.22 -15.16 -2.58
CA TYR A 100 -3.77 -15.21 -2.39
C TYR A 100 -3.28 -16.66 -2.33
N ASP A 101 -2.05 -16.88 -2.80
CA ASP A 101 -1.33 -18.16 -2.66
C ASP A 101 0.16 -17.82 -2.58
N ASP A 102 0.81 -18.20 -1.50
CA ASP A 102 2.17 -17.75 -1.21
C ASP A 102 3.20 -18.23 -2.25
N THR A 103 3.00 -19.41 -2.84
CA THR A 103 3.91 -19.98 -3.84
C THR A 103 3.80 -19.24 -5.17
N ARG A 104 2.57 -19.07 -5.66
CA ARG A 104 2.22 -18.35 -6.88
C ARG A 104 2.57 -16.87 -6.76
N ASP A 105 2.27 -16.25 -5.62
CA ASP A 105 2.53 -14.83 -5.39
C ASP A 105 4.04 -14.54 -5.26
N ARG A 106 4.84 -15.49 -4.76
CA ARG A 106 6.31 -15.40 -4.81
C ARG A 106 6.85 -15.50 -6.23
N GLY A 107 6.38 -16.47 -7.02
CA GLY A 107 6.80 -16.59 -8.43
C GLY A 107 6.45 -15.33 -9.23
N LEU A 108 5.25 -14.77 -9.02
CA LEU A 108 4.85 -13.52 -9.66
C LEU A 108 5.72 -12.32 -9.29
N PHE A 109 6.31 -12.30 -8.09
CA PHE A 109 7.25 -11.26 -7.67
C PHE A 109 8.62 -11.45 -8.33
N GLU A 110 9.17 -12.67 -8.26
CA GLU A 110 10.47 -13.03 -8.81
C GLU A 110 10.54 -12.75 -10.33
N ASP A 111 9.43 -12.95 -11.05
CA ASP A 111 9.30 -12.67 -12.49
C ASP A 111 8.90 -11.22 -12.81
N SER A 112 8.93 -10.29 -11.84
CA SER A 112 8.45 -8.91 -12.02
C SER A 112 9.53 -7.85 -11.81
N ALA A 113 9.20 -6.62 -12.23
CA ALA A 113 10.00 -5.43 -11.98
C ALA A 113 9.65 -4.71 -10.65
N MET A 114 8.93 -5.37 -9.73
CA MET A 114 8.62 -4.81 -8.40
C MET A 114 9.90 -4.64 -7.58
N SER A 115 10.01 -3.55 -6.82
CA SER A 115 11.12 -3.31 -5.89
C SER A 115 10.99 -4.12 -4.60
N GLN A 116 9.76 -4.46 -4.20
CA GLN A 116 9.46 -5.21 -2.98
C GLN A 116 8.28 -6.15 -3.21
N GLN A 117 8.30 -7.33 -2.57
CA GLN A 117 7.18 -8.27 -2.61
C GLN A 117 6.02 -7.72 -1.78
N PRO A 118 4.84 -7.44 -2.37
CA PRO A 118 3.65 -7.08 -1.60
C PRO A 118 3.11 -8.26 -0.80
N THR A 119 2.92 -8.05 0.50
CA THR A 119 2.28 -9.04 1.36
C THR A 119 0.76 -9.08 1.13
N VAL A 120 0.09 -10.08 1.72
CA VAL A 120 -1.39 -10.10 1.78
C VAL A 120 -1.93 -8.84 2.46
N SER A 121 -1.27 -8.40 3.54
CA SER A 121 -1.65 -7.17 4.27
C SER A 121 -1.50 -5.91 3.43
N ASP A 122 -0.47 -5.83 2.58
CA ASP A 122 -0.27 -4.69 1.68
C ASP A 122 -1.35 -4.62 0.61
N ARG A 123 -1.68 -5.75 -0.02
CA ARG A 123 -2.76 -5.82 -1.01
C ARG A 123 -4.13 -5.49 -0.41
N LEU A 124 -4.41 -5.98 0.81
CA LEU A 124 -5.60 -5.58 1.56
C LEU A 124 -5.60 -4.08 1.83
N ARG A 125 -4.46 -3.52 2.24
CA ARG A 125 -4.30 -2.08 2.49
C ARG A 125 -4.54 -1.26 1.21
N TRP A 126 -4.08 -1.70 0.05
CA TRP A 126 -4.36 -1.05 -1.23
C TRP A 126 -5.86 -0.94 -1.49
N LEU A 127 -6.59 -2.06 -1.36
CA LEU A 127 -8.05 -2.09 -1.53
C LEU A 127 -8.75 -1.20 -0.49
N LEU A 128 -8.39 -1.33 0.78
CA LEU A 128 -9.01 -0.57 1.88
C LEU A 128 -8.79 0.93 1.74
N GLN A 129 -7.59 1.37 1.37
CA GLN A 129 -7.31 2.80 1.16
C GLN A 129 -7.99 3.35 -0.08
N THR A 130 -7.97 2.60 -1.19
CA THR A 130 -8.59 3.00 -2.46
C THR A 130 -10.10 3.16 -2.32
N PHE A 131 -10.75 2.25 -1.58
CA PHE A 131 -12.21 2.21 -1.45
C PHE A 131 -12.73 2.69 -0.08
N LYS A 132 -11.92 3.45 0.68
CA LYS A 132 -12.24 3.86 2.07
C LYS A 132 -13.53 4.67 2.22
N TYR A 133 -13.99 5.32 1.16
CA TYR A 133 -15.19 6.16 1.17
C TYR A 133 -16.46 5.39 0.76
N GLN A 134 -16.32 4.20 0.17
CA GLN A 134 -17.43 3.36 -0.26
C GLN A 134 -17.88 2.46 0.89
N LYS A 135 -18.86 2.96 1.66
CA LYS A 135 -19.38 2.26 2.86
C LYS A 135 -20.06 0.91 2.56
N ASN A 136 -20.47 0.68 1.31
CA ASN A 136 -21.11 -0.56 0.87
C ASN A 136 -20.11 -1.61 0.35
N ILE A 137 -18.80 -1.35 0.39
CA ILE A 137 -17.78 -2.32 -0.01
C ILE A 137 -17.26 -3.08 1.21
N ARG A 138 -17.20 -4.41 1.10
CA ARG A 138 -16.59 -5.34 2.06
C ARG A 138 -15.44 -6.08 1.41
N ILE A 139 -14.25 -6.01 1.98
CA ILE A 139 -13.06 -6.66 1.43
C ILE A 139 -12.69 -7.88 2.28
N HIS A 140 -12.35 -8.97 1.62
CA HIS A 140 -12.02 -10.25 2.22
C HIS A 140 -10.75 -10.81 1.59
N ALA A 141 -9.96 -11.54 2.37
CA ALA A 141 -8.87 -12.38 1.85
C ALA A 141 -9.31 -13.84 1.82
N PHE A 142 -8.93 -14.54 0.77
CA PHE A 142 -9.22 -15.95 0.55
C PHE A 142 -7.94 -16.70 0.19
N ASN A 143 -7.62 -17.73 0.98
CA ASN A 143 -6.46 -18.57 0.75
C ASN A 143 -6.76 -19.57 -0.37
N GLU A 144 -5.97 -19.52 -1.44
CA GLU A 144 -6.05 -20.43 -2.60
C GLU A 144 -4.95 -21.51 -2.57
N GLU A 145 -4.21 -21.64 -1.46
CA GLU A 145 -3.15 -22.65 -1.33
C GLU A 145 -3.63 -24.07 -1.59
N GLY A 146 -2.88 -24.78 -2.42
CA GLY A 146 -3.17 -26.16 -2.81
C GLY A 146 -4.31 -26.30 -3.82
N MET A 147 -4.86 -25.20 -4.33
CA MET A 147 -5.76 -25.21 -5.48
C MET A 147 -4.95 -25.23 -6.77
N GLU A 148 -5.45 -25.92 -7.80
CA GLU A 148 -4.80 -25.90 -9.10
C GLU A 148 -4.78 -24.47 -9.68
N PRO A 149 -3.70 -24.08 -10.38
CA PRO A 149 -3.65 -22.77 -11.02
C PRO A 149 -4.69 -22.63 -12.13
N TYR A 150 -5.21 -21.41 -12.28
CA TYR A 150 -5.99 -21.00 -13.44
C TYR A 150 -5.27 -21.36 -14.76
N PRO A 151 -5.96 -21.90 -15.78
CA PRO A 151 -7.42 -22.03 -15.92
C PRO A 151 -8.05 -23.32 -15.35
N HIS A 152 -7.29 -24.15 -14.64
CA HIS A 152 -7.78 -25.39 -14.04
C HIS A 152 -8.26 -25.16 -12.59
N GLY A 153 -8.80 -26.19 -11.93
CA GLY A 153 -9.16 -26.13 -10.50
C GLY A 153 -10.48 -25.44 -10.12
N TRP A 154 -11.36 -25.13 -11.08
CA TRP A 154 -12.65 -24.47 -10.82
C TRP A 154 -13.56 -25.24 -9.85
N ASP A 155 -13.49 -26.57 -9.86
CA ASP A 155 -14.25 -27.45 -8.97
C ASP A 155 -13.81 -27.30 -7.50
N VAL A 156 -12.50 -27.34 -7.25
CA VAL A 156 -11.93 -27.17 -5.90
C VAL A 156 -12.14 -25.74 -5.43
N TRP A 157 -11.82 -24.76 -6.27
CA TRP A 157 -11.94 -23.34 -5.97
C TRP A 157 -13.38 -22.94 -5.66
N SER A 158 -14.35 -23.35 -6.48
CA SER A 158 -15.76 -23.01 -6.28
C SER A 158 -16.35 -23.60 -5.01
N ASN A 159 -15.93 -24.81 -4.62
CA ASN A 159 -16.32 -25.41 -3.35
C ASN A 159 -15.77 -24.62 -2.16
N GLY A 160 -14.50 -24.21 -2.21
CA GLY A 160 -13.90 -23.33 -1.21
C GLY A 160 -14.61 -21.99 -1.09
N ILE A 161 -14.92 -21.35 -2.23
CA ILE A 161 -15.64 -20.07 -2.28
C ILE A 161 -17.08 -20.20 -1.77
N LYS A 162 -17.81 -21.27 -2.08
CA LYS A 162 -19.14 -21.52 -1.50
C LYS A 162 -19.09 -21.64 0.01
N ALA A 163 -18.13 -22.41 0.54
CA ALA A 163 -17.94 -22.56 1.98
C ALA A 163 -17.59 -21.22 2.64
N PHE A 164 -16.68 -20.46 2.03
CA PHE A 164 -16.28 -19.12 2.48
C PHE A 164 -17.47 -18.15 2.50
N MET A 165 -18.22 -18.05 1.40
CA MET A 165 -19.39 -17.18 1.32
C MET A 165 -20.47 -17.59 2.33
N ALA A 166 -20.68 -18.90 2.55
CA ALA A 166 -21.61 -19.39 3.56
C ALA A 166 -21.19 -19.01 4.99
N GLU A 167 -19.90 -19.15 5.32
CA GLU A 167 -19.34 -18.74 6.61
C GLU A 167 -19.51 -17.24 6.86
N LYS A 168 -19.23 -16.42 5.83
CA LYS A 168 -19.36 -14.96 5.90
C LYS A 168 -20.80 -14.46 5.74
N GLY A 169 -21.77 -15.35 5.48
CA GLY A 169 -23.17 -14.98 5.24
C GLY A 169 -23.40 -14.20 3.95
N ILE A 170 -22.52 -14.35 2.96
CA ILE A 170 -22.59 -13.69 1.66
C ILE A 170 -23.49 -14.52 0.74
N GLN A 171 -24.57 -13.92 0.26
CA GLN A 171 -25.48 -14.53 -0.71
C GLN A 171 -25.56 -13.61 -1.93
N PRO A 172 -24.60 -13.71 -2.86
CA PRO A 172 -24.53 -12.82 -4.00
C PRO A 172 -25.66 -13.07 -4.98
N SER A 173 -26.16 -11.99 -5.56
CA SER A 173 -27.07 -12.00 -6.71
C SER A 173 -26.30 -11.91 -8.03
N TRP A 174 -25.11 -11.30 -8.01
CA TRP A 174 -24.31 -11.04 -9.21
C TRP A 174 -22.82 -11.25 -8.95
N ILE A 175 -22.11 -11.76 -9.94
CA ILE A 175 -20.64 -11.71 -10.02
C ILE A 175 -20.25 -10.70 -11.09
N TYR A 176 -19.34 -9.79 -10.77
CA TYR A 176 -18.81 -8.82 -11.72
C TYR A 176 -17.40 -9.22 -12.13
N THR A 177 -17.14 -9.28 -13.43
CA THR A 177 -15.81 -9.59 -13.98
C THR A 177 -15.61 -8.86 -15.31
N SER A 178 -14.34 -8.68 -15.69
CA SER A 178 -13.96 -8.28 -17.05
C SER A 178 -13.53 -9.48 -17.89
N GLU A 179 -13.27 -10.63 -17.27
CA GLU A 179 -12.79 -11.83 -17.97
C GLU A 179 -13.99 -12.62 -18.52
N GLU A 180 -14.28 -12.45 -19.81
CA GLU A 180 -15.43 -13.10 -20.48
C GLU A 180 -15.38 -14.63 -20.41
N ALA A 181 -14.17 -15.21 -20.47
CA ALA A 181 -13.97 -16.65 -20.39
C ALA A 181 -14.41 -17.27 -19.04
N ASP A 182 -14.46 -16.46 -17.97
CA ASP A 182 -14.81 -16.92 -16.63
C ASP A 182 -16.33 -16.92 -16.42
N ALA A 183 -17.09 -16.20 -17.25
CA ALA A 183 -18.53 -16.04 -17.09
C ALA A 183 -19.32 -17.37 -17.11
N PRO A 184 -19.06 -18.31 -18.04
CA PRO A 184 -19.70 -19.62 -18.04
C PRO A 184 -19.31 -20.46 -16.81
N GLN A 185 -18.07 -20.35 -16.36
CA GLN A 185 -17.55 -21.11 -15.21
C GLN A 185 -18.23 -20.70 -13.90
N TYR A 186 -18.45 -19.40 -13.70
CA TYR A 186 -19.20 -18.91 -12.55
C TYR A 186 -20.64 -19.40 -12.54
N LEU A 187 -21.31 -19.43 -13.69
CA LEU A 187 -22.68 -19.92 -13.77
C LEU A 187 -22.75 -21.43 -13.50
N GLU A 188 -21.86 -22.22 -14.12
CA GLU A 188 -21.80 -23.67 -13.96
C GLU A 188 -21.49 -24.08 -12.52
N HIS A 189 -20.43 -23.49 -11.94
CA HIS A 189 -19.92 -23.94 -10.66
C HIS A 189 -20.57 -23.24 -9.47
N LEU A 190 -20.93 -21.96 -9.56
CA LEU A 190 -21.52 -21.22 -8.44
C LEU A 190 -23.04 -21.01 -8.58
N GLY A 191 -23.59 -21.16 -9.78
CA GLY A 191 -25.01 -20.90 -10.03
C GLY A 191 -25.38 -19.42 -9.95
N ILE A 192 -24.43 -18.52 -10.21
CA ILE A 192 -24.61 -17.07 -10.10
C ILE A 192 -24.38 -16.43 -11.47
N GLU A 193 -25.29 -15.54 -11.87
CA GLU A 193 -25.15 -14.80 -13.12
C GLU A 193 -24.03 -13.76 -13.05
N THR A 194 -23.39 -13.53 -14.19
CA THR A 194 -22.24 -12.64 -14.32
C THR A 194 -22.60 -11.38 -15.09
N VAL A 195 -22.06 -10.26 -14.63
CA VAL A 195 -22.15 -8.96 -15.29
C VAL A 195 -20.77 -8.61 -15.80
N LEU A 196 -20.61 -8.62 -17.13
CA LEU A 196 -19.36 -8.25 -17.78
C LEU A 196 -19.18 -6.72 -17.76
N VAL A 197 -17.99 -6.28 -17.39
CA VAL A 197 -17.62 -4.85 -17.38
C VAL A 197 -16.36 -4.66 -18.20
N ASP A 198 -16.48 -3.93 -19.32
CA ASP A 198 -15.38 -3.64 -20.26
C ASP A 198 -14.53 -4.88 -20.64
N PRO A 199 -15.15 -5.98 -21.11
CA PRO A 199 -14.42 -7.22 -21.41
C PRO A 199 -13.41 -7.05 -22.55
N GLU A 200 -13.72 -6.17 -23.52
CA GLU A 200 -12.83 -5.82 -24.63
C GLU A 200 -11.71 -4.83 -24.23
N ARG A 201 -11.70 -4.36 -22.96
CA ARG A 201 -10.76 -3.38 -22.41
C ARG A 201 -10.65 -2.09 -23.25
N THR A 202 -11.78 -1.65 -23.79
CA THR A 202 -11.90 -0.44 -24.63
C THR A 202 -11.66 0.85 -23.85
N PHE A 203 -12.01 0.85 -22.56
CA PHE A 203 -11.80 2.01 -21.69
C PHE A 203 -10.50 1.88 -20.90
N MET A 204 -10.29 0.72 -20.26
CA MET A 204 -9.11 0.46 -19.43
C MET A 204 -8.26 -0.69 -19.99
N ASN A 205 -7.43 -0.39 -20.99
CA ASN A 205 -6.53 -1.36 -21.62
C ASN A 205 -5.28 -1.65 -20.78
N ILE A 206 -5.47 -2.33 -19.65
CA ILE A 206 -4.39 -2.71 -18.75
C ILE A 206 -4.65 -4.03 -18.04
N SER A 207 -3.59 -4.76 -17.70
CA SER A 207 -3.60 -5.96 -16.87
C SER A 207 -2.49 -5.91 -15.82
N GLY A 208 -2.64 -6.70 -14.75
CA GLY A 208 -1.59 -6.84 -13.73
C GLY A 208 -0.27 -7.36 -14.29
N ALA A 209 -0.31 -8.25 -15.30
CA ALA A 209 0.90 -8.77 -15.94
C ALA A 209 1.70 -7.69 -16.66
N GLN A 210 1.03 -6.84 -17.46
CA GLN A 210 1.66 -5.73 -18.16
C GLN A 210 2.36 -4.75 -17.19
N ILE A 211 1.74 -4.46 -16.05
CA ILE A 211 2.33 -3.59 -15.03
C ILE A 211 3.55 -4.25 -14.39
N ARG A 212 3.46 -5.53 -14.03
CA ARG A 212 4.59 -6.26 -13.42
C ARG A 212 5.81 -6.33 -14.35
N GLU A 213 5.59 -6.46 -15.64
CA GLU A 213 6.66 -6.53 -16.64
C GLU A 213 7.26 -5.15 -16.94
N ASN A 214 6.42 -4.12 -17.11
CA ASN A 214 6.84 -2.79 -17.56
C ASN A 214 6.13 -1.66 -16.77
N PRO A 215 6.39 -1.50 -15.47
CA PRO A 215 5.61 -0.59 -14.61
C PRO A 215 5.72 0.87 -15.04
N PHE A 216 6.89 1.31 -15.50
CA PHE A 216 7.11 2.70 -15.94
C PHE A 216 6.37 3.07 -17.22
N ARG A 217 6.07 2.09 -18.08
CA ARG A 217 5.25 2.30 -19.29
C ARG A 217 3.78 2.51 -18.93
N TYR A 218 3.30 1.81 -17.89
CA TYR A 218 1.91 1.82 -17.47
C TYR A 218 1.67 2.59 -16.17
N TRP A 219 2.57 3.53 -15.83
CA TRP A 219 2.60 4.24 -14.55
C TRP A 219 1.27 4.90 -14.18
N GLU A 220 0.58 5.47 -15.16
CA GLU A 220 -0.71 6.16 -14.98
C GLU A 220 -1.86 5.21 -14.60
N TYR A 221 -1.71 3.91 -14.84
CA TYR A 221 -2.68 2.90 -14.44
C TYR A 221 -2.44 2.37 -13.01
N ILE A 222 -1.35 2.78 -12.36
CA ILE A 222 -0.95 2.34 -11.02
C ILE A 222 -1.48 3.34 -9.97
N PRO A 223 -2.34 2.90 -9.02
CA PRO A 223 -2.82 3.76 -7.94
C PRO A 223 -1.70 4.23 -7.03
N THR A 224 -1.88 5.39 -6.39
CA THR A 224 -0.88 6.01 -5.50
C THR A 224 -0.43 5.08 -4.37
N GLU A 225 -1.35 4.28 -3.84
CA GLU A 225 -1.13 3.31 -2.76
C GLU A 225 -0.23 2.15 -3.18
N VAL A 226 -0.14 1.90 -4.49
CA VAL A 226 0.57 0.77 -5.10
C VAL A 226 1.92 1.22 -5.67
N LYS A 227 2.02 2.47 -6.15
CA LYS A 227 3.25 3.04 -6.72
C LYS A 227 4.52 2.75 -5.91
N PRO A 228 4.55 2.82 -4.55
CA PRO A 228 5.75 2.52 -3.77
C PRO A 228 6.46 1.20 -4.11
N PHE A 229 5.71 0.17 -4.51
CA PHE A 229 6.24 -1.16 -4.86
C PHE A 229 6.94 -1.21 -6.22
N PHE A 230 6.94 -0.09 -6.94
CA PHE A 230 7.56 0.07 -8.26
C PHE A 230 8.48 1.30 -8.33
N VAL A 231 8.49 2.16 -7.32
CA VAL A 231 9.36 3.34 -7.27
C VAL A 231 10.80 2.89 -7.07
N ARG A 232 11.72 3.54 -7.79
CA ARG A 232 13.16 3.45 -7.55
C ARG A 232 13.64 4.58 -6.66
N THR A 233 14.63 4.32 -5.84
CA THR A 233 15.13 5.27 -4.85
C THR A 233 16.60 5.57 -5.08
N VAL A 234 16.94 6.86 -5.12
CA VAL A 234 18.30 7.33 -5.41
C VAL A 234 18.79 8.20 -4.26
N ALA A 235 19.70 7.68 -3.44
CA ALA A 235 20.31 8.42 -2.35
C ALA A 235 21.57 9.15 -2.83
N ILE A 236 21.67 10.45 -2.52
CA ILE A 236 22.81 11.28 -2.87
C ILE A 236 23.57 11.66 -1.60
N LEU A 237 24.77 11.11 -1.48
CA LEU A 237 25.65 11.24 -0.34
C LEU A 237 26.85 12.12 -0.66
N GLY A 238 27.51 12.63 0.38
CA GLY A 238 28.73 13.41 0.23
C GLY A 238 28.96 14.36 1.40
N GLY A 239 30.14 14.98 1.40
CA GLY A 239 30.55 15.91 2.46
C GLY A 239 29.61 17.11 2.62
N GLU A 240 29.78 17.82 3.73
CA GLU A 240 29.08 19.09 3.97
C GLU A 240 29.35 20.11 2.85
N SER A 241 28.32 20.88 2.51
CA SER A 241 28.38 21.96 1.51
C SER A 241 28.88 21.56 0.11
N SER A 242 28.71 20.29 -0.31
CA SER A 242 29.05 19.83 -1.67
C SER A 242 27.98 20.10 -2.73
N GLY A 243 26.89 20.81 -2.38
CA GLY A 243 25.78 21.12 -3.28
C GLY A 243 24.74 20.00 -3.42
N LYS A 244 24.70 19.02 -2.51
CA LYS A 244 23.78 17.87 -2.54
C LYS A 244 22.31 18.29 -2.67
N SER A 245 21.82 19.12 -1.76
CA SER A 245 20.41 19.55 -1.75
C SER A 245 20.03 20.25 -3.05
N THR A 246 20.94 21.05 -3.62
CA THR A 246 20.74 21.67 -4.93
C THR A 246 20.70 20.63 -6.05
N LEU A 247 21.58 19.63 -6.03
CA LEU A 247 21.61 18.55 -7.02
C LEU A 247 20.36 17.66 -6.94
N VAL A 248 19.95 17.26 -5.73
CA VAL A 248 18.72 16.49 -5.45
C VAL A 248 17.50 17.22 -6.00
N ASN A 249 17.38 18.52 -5.73
CA ASN A 249 16.27 19.34 -6.23
C ASN A 249 16.31 19.46 -7.77
N LYS A 250 17.49 19.69 -8.37
CA LYS A 250 17.64 19.72 -9.83
C LYS A 250 17.21 18.41 -10.50
N LEU A 251 17.60 17.27 -9.92
CA LEU A 251 17.22 15.96 -10.43
C LEU A 251 15.71 15.73 -10.29
N ALA A 252 15.12 16.03 -9.12
CA ALA A 252 13.69 15.93 -8.92
C ALA A 252 12.88 16.75 -9.95
N ASN A 253 13.35 17.96 -10.27
CA ASN A 253 12.71 18.80 -11.28
C ASN A 253 12.82 18.25 -12.70
N ILE A 254 13.98 17.72 -13.11
CA ILE A 254 14.16 17.16 -14.47
C ILE A 254 13.33 15.90 -14.66
N PHE A 255 13.31 15.01 -13.67
CA PHE A 255 12.54 13.77 -13.73
C PHE A 255 11.05 13.98 -13.37
N ASN A 256 10.66 15.23 -13.08
CA ASN A 256 9.30 15.62 -12.67
C ASN A 256 8.75 14.70 -11.57
N THR A 257 9.49 14.64 -10.47
CA THR A 257 9.25 13.73 -9.36
C THR A 257 9.53 14.40 -8.00
N THR A 258 9.44 13.63 -6.92
CA THR A 258 9.63 14.07 -5.54
C THR A 258 11.07 13.90 -5.06
N SER A 259 11.38 14.60 -3.97
CA SER A 259 12.63 14.42 -3.22
C SER A 259 12.40 14.47 -1.72
N ALA A 260 13.12 13.65 -0.97
CA ALA A 260 13.23 13.73 0.48
C ALA A 260 14.46 14.58 0.84
N TRP A 261 14.25 15.64 1.61
CA TRP A 261 15.32 16.55 2.03
C TRP A 261 15.99 16.04 3.32
N GLU A 262 17.20 16.52 3.61
CA GLU A 262 17.92 16.19 4.84
C GLU A 262 17.16 16.72 6.07
N TYR A 263 16.51 15.83 6.82
CA TYR A 263 15.71 16.22 7.98
C TYR A 263 16.55 16.80 9.13
N GLY A 264 17.83 16.42 9.22
CA GLY A 264 18.74 16.96 10.23
C GLY A 264 18.82 18.49 10.18
N ARG A 265 18.76 19.10 8.99
CA ARG A 265 18.75 20.56 8.82
C ARG A 265 17.50 21.20 9.43
N ASP A 266 16.33 20.61 9.18
CA ASP A 266 15.07 21.08 9.73
C ASP A 266 15.02 20.90 11.24
N TYR A 267 15.52 19.77 11.76
CA TYR A 267 15.59 19.50 13.19
C TYR A 267 16.46 20.52 13.92
N VAL A 268 17.67 20.79 13.42
CA VAL A 268 18.59 21.78 14.00
C VAL A 268 17.94 23.16 14.03
N PHE A 269 17.32 23.58 12.93
CA PHE A 269 16.68 24.88 12.85
C PHE A 269 15.47 25.01 13.79
N SER A 270 14.59 24.00 13.81
CA SER A 270 13.30 24.08 14.51
C SER A 270 13.36 23.71 16.00
N HIS A 271 14.25 22.79 16.39
CA HIS A 271 14.30 22.25 17.76
C HIS A 271 15.56 22.67 18.53
N LEU A 272 16.65 23.02 17.83
CA LEU A 272 17.94 23.36 18.45
C LEU A 272 18.34 24.83 18.29
N GLY A 273 17.45 25.66 17.75
CA GLY A 273 17.69 27.10 17.61
C GLY A 273 18.66 27.48 16.49
N GLY A 274 18.95 26.56 15.56
CA GLY A 274 19.79 26.81 14.39
C GLY A 274 21.29 26.61 14.61
N ASP A 275 21.71 25.97 15.70
CA ASP A 275 23.13 25.65 15.94
C ASP A 275 23.32 24.14 16.18
N GLU A 276 24.15 23.51 15.35
CA GLU A 276 24.48 22.08 15.46
C GLU A 276 25.27 21.75 16.74
N MET A 277 25.89 22.73 17.40
CA MET A 277 26.54 22.52 18.71
C MET A 277 25.56 22.06 19.80
N ALA A 278 24.27 22.34 19.64
CA ALA A 278 23.24 21.91 20.57
C ALA A 278 22.74 20.49 20.32
N LEU A 279 23.21 19.83 19.23
CA LEU A 279 22.81 18.48 18.87
C LEU A 279 23.46 17.48 19.84
N GLN A 280 22.66 16.56 20.36
CA GLN A 280 23.11 15.55 21.31
C GLN A 280 22.89 14.14 20.77
N TYR A 281 23.59 13.17 21.33
CA TYR A 281 23.40 11.75 20.99
C TYR A 281 21.92 11.29 20.98
N SER A 282 21.08 11.81 21.89
CA SER A 282 19.65 11.49 21.99
C SER A 282 18.73 12.17 20.98
N ASP A 283 19.30 12.91 20.02
CA ASP A 283 18.53 13.53 18.93
C ASP A 283 18.62 12.73 17.63
N TYR A 284 19.62 11.86 17.49
CA TYR A 284 19.84 11.09 16.27
C TYR A 284 18.72 10.10 15.95
N ASP A 285 18.04 9.54 16.95
CA ASP A 285 16.86 8.70 16.75
C ASP A 285 15.67 9.48 16.16
N LYS A 286 15.40 10.68 16.67
CA LYS A 286 14.36 11.58 16.16
C LYS A 286 14.70 12.08 14.77
N ILE A 287 15.97 12.43 14.52
CA ILE A 287 16.43 12.87 13.20
C ILE A 287 16.24 11.76 12.17
N ALA A 288 16.66 10.55 12.50
CA ALA A 288 16.53 9.42 11.60
C ALA A 288 15.05 9.05 11.38
N LEU A 289 14.21 9.06 12.42
CA LEU A 289 12.77 8.82 12.25
C LEU A 289 12.09 9.89 11.38
N GLY A 290 12.43 11.16 11.57
CA GLY A 290 11.90 12.25 10.73
C GLY A 290 12.35 12.13 9.28
N HIS A 291 13.60 11.73 9.05
CA HIS A 291 14.10 11.49 7.70
C HIS A 291 13.40 10.31 7.01
N ALA A 292 13.13 9.22 7.75
CA ALA A 292 12.34 8.09 7.26
C ALA A 292 10.94 8.53 6.79
N GLN A 293 10.27 9.41 7.54
CA GLN A 293 8.98 9.97 7.13
C GLN A 293 9.06 10.79 5.84
N TYR A 294 10.16 11.53 5.63
CA TYR A 294 10.38 12.28 4.39
C TYR A 294 10.61 11.35 3.20
N ILE A 295 11.35 10.26 3.40
CA ILE A 295 11.56 9.21 2.39
C ILE A 295 10.22 8.56 2.02
N ASP A 296 9.44 8.10 3.00
CA ASP A 296 8.14 7.47 2.77
C ASP A 296 7.18 8.38 2.00
N PHE A 297 7.15 9.67 2.36
CA PHE A 297 6.34 10.66 1.65
C PHE A 297 6.83 10.85 0.21
N ALA A 298 8.14 10.99 0.00
CA ALA A 298 8.70 11.14 -1.34
C ALA A 298 8.38 9.91 -2.19
N VAL A 299 8.63 8.70 -1.71
CA VAL A 299 8.34 7.44 -2.40
C VAL A 299 6.85 7.32 -2.75
N LYS A 300 5.95 7.66 -1.82
CA LYS A 300 4.50 7.58 -2.04
C LYS A 300 4.01 8.43 -3.22
N TYR A 301 4.58 9.62 -3.40
CA TYR A 301 4.15 10.57 -4.43
C TYR A 301 5.13 10.67 -5.60
N ALA A 302 6.17 9.84 -5.63
CA ALA A 302 7.16 9.85 -6.69
C ALA A 302 6.54 9.51 -8.04
N ASN A 303 7.12 10.11 -9.08
CA ASN A 303 6.93 9.71 -10.45
C ASN A 303 8.11 8.81 -10.85
N LYS A 304 7.93 7.49 -10.73
CA LYS A 304 8.88 6.41 -11.04
C LYS A 304 10.14 6.36 -10.16
N VAL A 305 10.75 7.50 -9.83
CA VAL A 305 11.99 7.59 -9.05
C VAL A 305 11.87 8.64 -7.96
N ALA A 306 12.37 8.38 -6.75
CA ALA A 306 12.46 9.34 -5.65
C ALA A 306 13.94 9.66 -5.37
N PHE A 307 14.26 10.93 -5.16
CA PHE A 307 15.61 11.37 -4.80
C PHE A 307 15.72 11.66 -3.31
N ILE A 308 16.75 11.16 -2.65
CA ILE A 308 16.96 11.30 -1.21
C ILE A 308 18.25 12.08 -0.98
N ASP A 309 18.13 13.24 -0.32
CA ASP A 309 19.26 14.01 0.15
C ASP A 309 19.74 13.41 1.47
N THR A 310 20.94 12.80 1.44
CA THR A 310 21.53 12.01 2.54
C THR A 310 20.84 10.67 2.83
N ASP A 311 21.47 9.83 3.64
CA ASP A 311 20.92 8.57 4.13
C ASP A 311 21.18 8.36 5.63
N PHE A 312 20.75 7.19 6.13
CA PHE A 312 20.98 6.79 7.51
C PHE A 312 22.45 6.51 7.81
N VAL A 313 23.26 6.07 6.84
CA VAL A 313 24.72 5.93 7.02
C VAL A 313 25.36 7.28 7.30
N THR A 314 24.94 8.32 6.60
CA THR A 314 25.45 9.67 6.82
C THR A 314 25.07 10.20 8.21
N THR A 315 23.83 9.94 8.64
CA THR A 315 23.38 10.28 10.01
C THR A 315 24.20 9.54 11.06
N GLN A 316 24.48 8.25 10.84
CA GLN A 316 25.32 7.42 11.69
C GLN A 316 26.77 7.91 11.71
N ALA A 317 27.31 8.36 10.57
CA ALA A 317 28.66 8.90 10.46
C ALA A 317 28.82 10.21 11.24
N PHE A 318 27.80 11.07 11.22
CA PHE A 318 27.75 12.26 12.07
C PHE A 318 27.74 11.88 13.56
N CYS A 319 26.89 10.94 13.95
CA CYS A 319 26.85 10.44 15.33
C CYS A 319 28.21 9.92 15.79
N LYS A 320 28.85 9.06 15.00
CA LYS A 320 30.18 8.52 15.31
C LYS A 320 31.24 9.61 15.39
N LYS A 321 31.20 10.61 14.50
CA LYS A 321 32.18 11.69 14.46
C LYS A 321 32.06 12.64 15.65
N TYR A 322 30.86 13.06 16.00
CA TYR A 322 30.64 14.07 17.04
C TYR A 322 30.52 13.46 18.44
N GLU A 323 29.91 12.28 18.58
CA GLU A 323 29.66 11.63 19.86
C GLU A 323 30.67 10.51 20.19
N GLY A 324 31.53 10.14 19.23
CA GLY A 324 32.52 9.08 19.38
C GLY A 324 31.93 7.67 19.47
N ARG A 325 30.63 7.50 19.22
CA ARG A 325 29.93 6.22 19.27
C ARG A 325 28.79 6.14 18.26
N GLU A 326 28.37 4.92 17.98
CA GLU A 326 27.30 4.60 17.04
C GLU A 326 25.93 4.46 17.72
N HIS A 327 24.85 4.86 17.05
CA HIS A 327 23.48 4.79 17.55
C HIS A 327 22.73 3.53 17.05
N PRO A 328 22.34 2.57 17.92
CA PRO A 328 21.71 1.31 17.48
C PRO A 328 20.41 1.49 16.71
N PHE A 329 19.61 2.51 17.05
CA PHE A 329 18.37 2.80 16.31
C PHE A 329 18.63 3.27 14.87
N VAL A 330 19.69 4.06 14.65
CA VAL A 330 20.04 4.53 13.31
C VAL A 330 20.60 3.37 12.50
N GLN A 331 21.37 2.47 13.12
CA GLN A 331 21.81 1.23 12.50
C GLN A 331 20.63 0.36 12.03
N ALA A 332 19.57 0.22 12.84
CA ALA A 332 18.38 -0.51 12.43
C ALA A 332 17.69 0.10 11.19
N LEU A 333 17.73 1.43 11.05
CA LEU A 333 17.21 2.11 9.85
C LEU A 333 18.13 1.94 8.63
N ILE A 334 19.45 1.86 8.81
CA ILE A 334 20.37 1.49 7.73
C ILE A 334 20.03 0.10 7.18
N ASP A 335 19.70 -0.84 8.06
CA ASP A 335 19.40 -2.22 7.67
C ASP A 335 18.05 -2.35 6.95
N GLU A 336 17.05 -1.58 7.39
CA GLU A 336 15.69 -1.60 6.84
C GLU A 336 15.56 -0.80 5.53
N TYR A 337 16.16 0.40 5.45
CA TYR A 337 16.02 1.29 4.30
C TYR A 337 17.21 1.14 3.36
N ARG A 338 17.05 0.29 2.35
CA ARG A 338 17.98 0.16 1.22
C ARG A 338 17.51 0.99 0.03
N PHE A 339 18.47 1.54 -0.69
CA PHE A 339 18.22 2.36 -1.87
C PHE A 339 18.67 1.63 -3.14
N ASP A 340 17.95 1.80 -4.24
CA ASP A 340 18.28 1.15 -5.52
C ASP A 340 19.60 1.68 -6.12
N LEU A 341 19.90 2.97 -5.89
CA LEU A 341 21.15 3.59 -6.30
C LEU A 341 21.66 4.55 -5.22
N VAL A 342 22.90 4.36 -4.79
CA VAL A 342 23.61 5.27 -3.90
C VAL A 342 24.72 5.98 -4.67
N ILE A 343 24.65 7.30 -4.72
CA ILE A 343 25.63 8.16 -5.39
C ILE A 343 26.43 8.89 -4.33
N LEU A 344 27.74 8.67 -4.29
CA LEU A 344 28.65 9.44 -3.45
C LEU A 344 29.32 10.54 -4.28
N LEU A 345 29.13 11.80 -3.90
CA LEU A 345 29.79 12.94 -4.54
C LEU A 345 31.18 13.18 -3.93
N GLU A 346 32.19 13.27 -4.79
CA GLU A 346 33.56 13.64 -4.42
C GLU A 346 33.61 15.05 -3.82
N ASN A 347 34.57 15.30 -2.93
CA ASN A 347 34.65 16.55 -2.19
C ASN A 347 35.56 17.59 -2.88
N ASN A 348 35.50 17.68 -4.21
CA ASN A 348 36.37 18.53 -5.04
C ASN A 348 35.75 19.86 -5.50
N THR A 349 34.50 20.18 -5.11
CA THR A 349 33.90 21.50 -5.36
C THR A 349 34.24 22.54 -4.28
N PRO A 350 34.32 23.84 -4.64
CA PRO A 350 34.51 24.93 -3.69
C PRO A 350 33.49 24.89 -2.55
N TRP A 351 33.93 25.15 -1.33
CA TRP A 351 33.03 25.24 -0.18
C TRP A 351 32.19 26.51 -0.28
N VAL A 352 30.88 26.38 -0.04
CA VAL A 352 29.97 27.51 0.13
C VAL A 352 29.47 27.50 1.57
N ALA A 353 29.67 28.62 2.27
CA ALA A 353 29.20 28.79 3.64
C ALA A 353 27.67 28.74 3.67
N ASP A 354 27.10 27.75 4.36
CA ASP A 354 25.66 27.65 4.59
C ASP A 354 25.22 28.19 5.96
N GLY A 355 26.17 28.71 6.75
CA GLY A 355 25.94 29.42 8.00
C GLY A 355 25.59 28.54 9.21
N LEU A 356 25.56 27.22 9.06
CA LEU A 356 25.06 26.30 10.09
C LEU A 356 26.12 25.31 10.63
N ARG A 357 27.31 25.17 10.01
CA ARG A 357 28.20 24.01 10.23
C ARG A 357 29.68 24.31 10.49
N SER A 358 30.37 23.35 11.12
CA SER A 358 31.72 23.45 11.70
C SER A 358 32.85 22.71 10.95
N LEU A 359 32.57 21.81 9.99
CA LEU A 359 33.62 21.10 9.23
C LEU A 359 34.19 21.97 8.10
N GLY A 360 34.85 23.06 8.46
CA GLY A 360 35.35 24.06 7.51
C GLY A 360 36.68 23.70 6.83
N SER A 361 37.46 22.76 7.36
CA SER A 361 38.79 22.45 6.80
C SER A 361 38.72 21.36 5.71
N SER A 362 39.59 21.47 4.71
CA SER A 362 39.73 20.46 3.64
C SER A 362 40.14 19.07 4.18
N VAL A 363 40.83 19.04 5.32
CA VAL A 363 41.26 17.81 6.00
C VAL A 363 40.07 17.11 6.65
N ASP A 364 39.24 17.85 7.39
CA ASP A 364 38.05 17.28 8.07
C ASP A 364 37.00 16.76 7.07
N ARG A 365 36.89 17.46 5.94
CA ARG A 365 36.07 17.10 4.79
C ARG A 365 36.50 15.76 4.17
N LYS A 366 37.81 15.56 4.01
CA LYS A 366 38.37 14.31 3.49
C LYS A 366 38.25 13.17 4.51
N ALA A 367 38.49 13.46 5.79
CA ALA A 367 38.33 12.49 6.87
C ALA A 367 36.88 12.00 6.96
N PHE A 368 35.90 12.90 6.87
CA PHE A 368 34.48 12.52 6.88
C PHE A 368 34.08 11.68 5.66
N GLN A 369 34.58 12.03 4.47
CA GLN A 369 34.30 11.22 3.28
C GLN A 369 34.91 9.82 3.37
N ASN A 370 36.12 9.68 3.93
CA ASN A 370 36.71 8.37 4.19
C ASN A 370 35.85 7.57 5.18
N LEU A 371 35.39 8.20 6.25
CA LEU A 371 34.48 7.59 7.22
C LEU A 371 33.18 7.11 6.55
N LEU A 372 32.55 7.94 5.70
CA LEU A 372 31.37 7.53 4.94
C LEU A 372 31.65 6.31 4.05
N VAL A 373 32.77 6.30 3.32
CA VAL A 373 33.15 5.18 2.45
C VAL A 373 33.39 3.90 3.25
N GLU A 374 34.04 3.99 4.41
CA GLU A 374 34.25 2.87 5.32
C GLU A 374 32.91 2.31 5.81
N MET A 375 32.02 3.18 6.28
CA MET A 375 30.72 2.77 6.80
C MET A 375 29.79 2.20 5.73
N LEU A 376 29.79 2.74 4.50
CA LEU A 376 29.06 2.16 3.38
C LEU A 376 29.53 0.72 3.10
N LYS A 377 30.85 0.49 3.13
CA LYS A 377 31.43 -0.86 2.95
C LYS A 377 31.10 -1.79 4.11
N GLU A 378 31.22 -1.33 5.36
CA GLU A 378 30.87 -2.11 6.56
C GLU A 378 29.40 -2.55 6.53
N ASN A 379 28.52 -1.72 6.00
CA ASN A 379 27.09 -1.99 5.85
C ASN A 379 26.71 -2.73 4.56
N ASN A 380 27.69 -3.14 3.74
CA ASN A 380 27.49 -3.81 2.45
C ASN A 380 26.60 -3.02 1.47
N ILE A 381 26.76 -1.69 1.45
CA ILE A 381 26.03 -0.81 0.54
C ILE A 381 26.90 -0.52 -0.67
N GLU A 382 26.43 -0.94 -1.85
CA GLU A 382 27.05 -0.57 -3.12
C GLU A 382 26.78 0.89 -3.45
N PHE A 383 27.80 1.59 -3.94
CA PHE A 383 27.67 3.00 -4.31
C PHE A 383 28.52 3.34 -5.53
N VAL A 384 28.07 4.35 -6.28
CA VAL A 384 28.80 4.93 -7.40
C VAL A 384 29.46 6.23 -6.96
N HIS A 385 30.78 6.31 -7.10
CA HIS A 385 31.55 7.51 -6.75
C HIS A 385 31.67 8.46 -7.96
N VAL A 386 31.00 9.60 -7.89
CA VAL A 386 31.00 10.67 -8.91
C VAL A 386 32.12 11.66 -8.57
N LYS A 387 33.07 11.85 -9.49
CA LYS A 387 34.34 12.56 -9.27
C LYS A 387 34.51 13.83 -10.10
N GLU A 388 33.52 14.16 -10.90
CA GLU A 388 33.46 15.33 -11.77
C GLU A 388 33.69 16.59 -10.93
N ALA A 389 34.57 17.46 -11.44
CA ALA A 389 35.09 18.60 -10.69
C ALA A 389 34.15 19.82 -10.69
N ASP A 390 33.26 19.91 -11.68
CA ASP A 390 32.31 21.00 -11.83
C ASP A 390 30.86 20.54 -11.58
N TYR A 391 29.99 21.50 -11.25
CA TYR A 391 28.60 21.21 -10.87
C TYR A 391 27.75 20.70 -12.05
N ASP A 392 28.09 21.05 -13.29
CA ASP A 392 27.33 20.63 -14.47
C ASP A 392 27.68 19.19 -14.86
N GLY A 393 28.96 18.85 -14.92
CA GLY A 393 29.45 17.49 -15.16
C GLY A 393 28.91 16.49 -14.13
N ARG A 394 28.90 16.85 -12.84
CA ARG A 394 28.27 16.01 -11.80
C ARG A 394 26.79 15.78 -12.05
N PHE A 395 26.08 16.84 -12.43
CA PHE A 395 24.66 16.76 -12.70
C PHE A 395 24.36 15.83 -13.88
N LEU A 396 25.05 16.03 -15.00
CA LEU A 396 24.93 15.18 -16.19
C LEU A 396 25.25 13.72 -15.85
N ARG A 397 26.33 13.47 -15.10
CA ARG A 397 26.67 12.11 -14.67
C ARG A 397 25.60 11.47 -13.80
N CYS A 398 25.01 12.22 -12.86
CA CYS A 398 23.90 11.71 -12.05
C CYS A 398 22.66 11.42 -12.89
N VAL A 399 22.35 12.26 -13.88
CA VAL A 399 21.24 12.00 -14.82
C VAL A 399 21.47 10.71 -15.60
N GLU A 400 22.67 10.47 -16.10
CA GLU A 400 23.04 9.23 -16.79
C GLU A 400 22.83 8.00 -15.90
N LEU A 401 23.38 8.01 -14.69
CA LEU A 401 23.26 6.91 -13.74
C LEU A 401 21.80 6.58 -13.39
N VAL A 402 20.97 7.61 -13.24
CA VAL A 402 19.54 7.42 -12.95
C VAL A 402 18.81 6.81 -14.15
N LYS A 403 19.10 7.27 -15.37
CA LYS A 403 18.52 6.70 -16.60
C LYS A 403 18.93 5.24 -16.81
N GLU A 404 20.21 4.93 -16.58
CA GLU A 404 20.74 3.56 -16.63
C GLU A 404 19.99 2.65 -15.63
N MET A 405 19.83 3.08 -14.38
CA MET A 405 19.06 2.35 -13.36
C MET A 405 17.59 2.16 -13.76
N MET A 406 16.98 3.16 -14.40
CA MET A 406 15.58 3.09 -14.85
C MET A 406 15.37 2.24 -16.12
N GLY A 407 16.44 1.76 -16.76
CA GLY A 407 16.38 1.01 -18.02
C GLY A 407 16.00 1.86 -19.24
N GLU A 408 16.10 3.19 -19.13
CA GLU A 408 15.86 4.12 -20.24
C GLU A 408 17.15 4.25 -21.07
N GLN A 409 17.33 3.39 -22.06
CA GLN A 409 18.41 3.54 -23.04
C GLN A 409 18.08 4.68 -24.00
N GLY A 410 18.76 5.82 -23.84
CA GLY A 410 18.97 6.86 -24.86
C GLY A 410 17.78 7.74 -25.19
#